data_AF-A0A452XHE5-F1
#
_entry.id   AF-A0A452XHE5-F1
#
_cell.length_a   1.000
_cell.length_b   1.000
_cell.length_c   1.000
_cell.angle_alpha   90.00
_cell.angle_beta   90.00
_cell.angle_gamma   90.00
#
_symmetry.space_group_name_H-M   'P 1'
#
loop_
_entity.id
_entity.type
_entity.pdbx_description
1 polymer ?
#
loop_
_entity_poly.entity_id
_entity_poly.type
_entity_poly.pdbx_seq_one_letter_code
_entity_poly.pdbx_strand_id
1 'polypeptide(L)' 'ENKSSKVKHLNCAMHANKTSPANEKDGHDISVDMYPFIRKYKDGSIERFLRSPFVLASPDQGGNRGVATRDVVVDMA' A
#
# COMPACT_ATOMS: atom_id res chain seq x y z
N GLU A 1 -10.08 23.85 30.18
CA GLU A 1 -10.63 23.47 28.85
C GLU A 1 -9.93 22.21 28.34
N ASN A 2 -10.63 21.07 28.32
CA ASN A 2 -10.07 19.81 27.80
C ASN A 2 -10.38 19.69 26.30
N LYS A 3 -9.40 19.99 25.44
CA LYS A 3 -9.51 19.76 23.99
C LYS A 3 -9.27 18.29 23.68
N SER A 4 -10.35 17.50 23.72
CA SER A 4 -10.37 16.11 23.28
C SER A 4 -9.93 16.02 21.82
N SER A 5 -8.70 15.57 21.58
CA SER A 5 -8.16 15.35 20.25
C SER A 5 -8.69 14.01 19.74
N LYS A 6 -9.74 14.04 18.90
CA LYS A 6 -10.34 12.85 18.32
C LYS A 6 -9.35 12.21 17.33
N VAL A 7 -8.60 11.22 17.79
CA VAL A 7 -7.79 10.36 16.92
C VAL A 7 -8.73 9.70 15.93
N LYS A 8 -8.61 10.04 14.65
CA LYS A 8 -9.32 9.34 13.57
C LYS A 8 -8.71 7.96 13.47
N HIS A 9 -9.34 6.98 14.10
CA HIS A 9 -9.06 5.57 13.84
C HIS A 9 -9.41 5.33 12.36
N LEU A 10 -8.40 5.19 11.49
CA LEU A 10 -8.64 4.69 10.14
C LEU A 10 -9.02 3.23 10.29
N ASN A 11 -10.32 2.95 10.18
CA ASN A 11 -10.83 1.59 10.13
C ASN A 11 -10.34 0.93 8.83
N CYS A 12 -9.20 0.23 8.88
CA CYS A 12 -8.77 -0.67 7.80
C CYS A 12 -9.40 -2.06 7.99
N ALA A 13 -10.73 -2.14 8.06
CA ALA A 13 -11.44 -3.42 8.01
C ALA A 13 -11.95 -3.62 6.58
N MET A 14 -11.24 -4.44 5.80
CA MET A 14 -11.65 -4.79 4.44
C MET A 14 -12.45 -6.09 4.47
N HIS A 15 -13.76 -6.00 4.24
CA HIS A 15 -14.55 -7.17 3.83
C HIS A 15 -14.11 -7.57 2.42
N ALA A 16 -13.41 -8.70 2.31
CA ALA A 16 -13.06 -9.27 1.02
C ALA A 16 -14.32 -9.82 0.34
N ASN A 17 -14.89 -9.05 -0.59
CA ASN A 17 -15.77 -9.60 -1.61
C ASN A 17 -14.93 -10.53 -2.50
N LYS A 18 -15.30 -11.82 -2.54
CA LYS A 18 -14.57 -12.91 -3.22
C LYS A 18 -14.52 -12.82 -4.75
N THR A 19 -14.91 -11.71 -5.34
CA THR A 19 -15.01 -11.53 -6.79
C THR A 19 -14.04 -10.46 -7.25
N SER A 20 -12.89 -10.91 -7.75
CA SER A 20 -11.99 -10.06 -8.53
C SER A 20 -12.69 -9.62 -9.82
N PRO A 21 -12.62 -8.33 -10.19
CA PRO A 21 -13.15 -7.85 -11.47
C PRO A 21 -12.24 -8.22 -12.66
N ALA A 22 -11.45 -9.29 -12.55
CA ALA A 22 -10.62 -9.76 -13.66
C ALA A 22 -11.53 -10.09 -14.84
N ASN A 23 -11.43 -9.33 -15.91
CA ASN A 23 -12.16 -9.60 -17.12
C ASN A 23 -11.46 -10.76 -17.84
N GLU A 24 -12.13 -11.90 -18.00
CA GLU A 24 -11.63 -13.01 -18.84
C GLU A 24 -11.31 -12.56 -20.28
N LYS A 25 -11.81 -11.38 -20.70
CA LYS A 25 -11.61 -10.81 -22.04
C LYS A 25 -10.36 -9.95 -22.21
N ASP A 26 -9.59 -9.66 -21.17
CA ASP A 26 -8.34 -8.89 -21.31
C ASP A 26 -7.19 -9.71 -21.92
N GLY A 27 -7.38 -11.00 -22.18
CA GLY A 27 -6.41 -11.84 -22.90
C GLY A 27 -5.12 -12.12 -22.13
N HIS A 28 -4.94 -11.53 -20.94
CA HIS A 28 -3.79 -11.75 -20.07
C HIS A 28 -4.09 -12.88 -19.08
N ASP A 29 -3.40 -14.00 -19.27
CA ASP A 29 -3.58 -15.20 -18.46
C ASP A 29 -3.03 -15.00 -17.05
N ILE A 30 -3.90 -15.07 -16.05
CA ILE A 30 -3.58 -14.80 -14.65
C ILE A 30 -3.01 -16.07 -14.01
N SER A 31 -1.80 -15.94 -13.46
CA SER A 31 -1.15 -17.03 -12.72
C SER A 31 -1.45 -16.99 -11.22
N VAL A 32 -1.58 -15.79 -10.65
CA VAL A 32 -1.92 -15.58 -9.23
C VAL A 32 -2.82 -14.35 -9.15
N ASP A 33 -3.96 -14.49 -8.46
CA ASP A 33 -4.88 -13.39 -8.20
C ASP A 33 -5.11 -13.24 -6.70
N MET A 34 -4.57 -12.17 -6.12
CA MET A 34 -4.74 -11.83 -4.71
C MET A 34 -5.36 -10.44 -4.58
N TYR A 35 -6.35 -10.14 -5.43
CA TYR A 35 -7.13 -8.91 -5.36
C TYR A 35 -7.71 -8.73 -3.94
N PRO A 36 -7.68 -7.51 -3.37
CA PRO A 36 -7.36 -6.23 -4.00
C PRO A 36 -5.89 -5.81 -3.94
N PHE A 37 -4.95 -6.70 -3.60
CA PHE A 37 -3.56 -6.30 -3.35
C PHE A 37 -2.70 -6.38 -4.60
N ILE A 38 -2.62 -7.57 -5.19
CA ILE A 38 -1.65 -7.88 -6.24
C ILE A 38 -2.19 -8.95 -7.19
N ARG A 39 -1.75 -8.88 -8.44
CA ARG A 39 -1.99 -9.88 -9.47
C ARG A 39 -0.69 -10.15 -10.22
N LYS A 40 -0.46 -11.42 -10.56
CA LYS A 40 0.67 -11.86 -11.38
C LYS A 40 0.15 -12.59 -12.61
N TYR A 41 0.64 -12.19 -13.77
CA TYR A 41 0.32 -12.81 -15.05
C TYR A 41 1.35 -13.87 -15.45
N LYS A 42 0.99 -14.76 -16.37
CA LYS A 42 1.88 -15.84 -16.83
C LYS A 42 3.11 -15.35 -17.59
N ASP A 43 3.03 -14.17 -18.21
CA ASP A 43 4.19 -13.50 -18.83
C ASP A 43 5.20 -12.93 -17.80
N GLY A 44 4.89 -13.05 -16.51
CA GLY A 44 5.72 -12.57 -15.41
C GLY A 44 5.41 -11.15 -14.96
N SER A 45 4.54 -10.42 -15.67
CA SER A 45 4.12 -9.08 -15.26
C SER A 45 3.29 -9.10 -13.98
N ILE A 46 3.37 -8.01 -13.22
CA ILE A 46 2.74 -7.88 -11.89
C ILE A 46 2.01 -6.54 -11.81
N GLU A 47 0.74 -6.59 -11.41
CA GLU A 47 -0.06 -5.43 -11.06
C GLU A 47 -0.28 -5.34 -9.56
N ARG A 48 -0.18 -4.14 -9.00
CA ARG A 48 -0.42 -3.85 -7.58
C ARG A 48 -1.52 -2.79 -7.48
N PHE A 49 -2.70 -3.15 -6.96
CA PHE A 49 -3.86 -2.26 -6.93
C PHE A 49 -3.91 -1.44 -5.65
N LEU A 50 -3.99 -2.10 -4.49
CA LEU A 50 -4.05 -1.44 -3.21
C LEU A 50 -2.64 -1.21 -2.66
N ARG A 51 -2.24 0.07 -2.60
CA ARG A 51 -0.99 0.52 -1.97
C ARG A 51 -1.32 1.50 -0.86
N SER A 52 -0.57 1.43 0.24
CA SER A 52 -0.58 2.51 1.23
C SER A 52 -0.12 3.83 0.59
N PRO A 53 -0.62 4.99 1.04
CA PRO A 53 -0.11 6.27 0.58
C PRO A 53 1.40 6.36 0.77
N PHE A 54 2.09 6.98 -0.18
CA PHE A 54 3.51 7.28 -0.04
C PHE A 54 3.69 8.45 0.93
N VAL A 55 4.64 8.33 1.85
CA VAL A 55 5.00 9.37 2.82
C VAL A 55 6.49 9.61 2.70
N LEU A 56 6.89 10.87 2.50
CA LEU A 56 8.29 11.27 2.42
C LEU A 56 8.99 11.09 3.76
N ALA A 57 10.26 10.73 3.72
CA ALA A 57 11.11 10.73 4.89
C ALA A 57 11.20 12.14 5.52
N SER A 58 11.25 12.21 6.85
CA SER A 58 11.32 13.46 7.59
C SER A 58 12.51 13.43 8.56
N PRO A 59 13.59 14.18 8.25
CA PRO A 59 14.82 14.12 9.05
C PRO A 59 14.75 14.96 10.33
N ASP A 60 13.74 15.82 10.49
CA ASP A 60 13.55 16.64 11.68
C ASP A 60 12.83 15.86 12.78
N GLN A 61 13.50 15.69 13.92
CA GLN A 61 12.95 15.02 15.10
C GLN A 61 11.89 15.86 15.81
N GLY A 62 11.99 17.21 15.73
CA GLY A 62 11.09 18.14 16.40
C GLY A 62 9.68 18.10 15.83
N GLY A 63 9.54 18.00 14.51
CA GLY A 63 8.25 17.91 13.81
C GLY A 63 7.49 16.59 13.97
N ASN A 64 8.13 15.52 14.45
CA ASN A 64 7.61 14.15 14.38
C ASN A 64 7.61 13.40 15.72
N ARG A 65 7.27 14.07 16.83
CA ARG A 65 7.23 13.46 18.18
C ARG A 65 8.54 12.74 18.57
N GLY A 66 9.67 13.20 18.05
CA GLY A 66 10.99 12.60 18.29
C GLY A 66 11.45 11.54 17.29
N VAL A 67 10.70 11.25 16.22
CA VAL A 67 11.08 10.24 15.21
C VAL A 67 11.61 10.91 13.94
N ALA A 68 12.89 10.73 13.64
CA ALA A 68 13.46 11.12 12.33
C ALA A 68 13.57 9.90 11.40
N THR A 69 13.19 10.07 10.15
CA THR A 69 13.32 9.06 9.09
C THR A 69 14.13 9.61 7.92
N ARG A 70 14.89 8.72 7.26
CA ARG A 70 15.67 9.01 6.05
C ARG A 70 15.71 7.75 5.18
N ASP A 71 15.67 7.94 3.87
CA ASP A 71 15.89 6.87 2.90
C ASP A 71 17.37 6.87 2.50
N VAL A 72 18.02 5.69 2.52
CA VAL A 72 19.42 5.52 2.12
C VAL A 72 19.54 4.37 1.12
N VAL A 73 20.40 4.53 0.12
CA VAL A 73 20.72 3.46 -0.83
C VAL A 73 21.75 2.54 -0.18
N VAL A 74 21.40 1.26 0.00
CA VAL A 74 22.26 0.26 0.65
C VAL A 74 23.16 -0.45 -0.36
N ASP A 75 22.70 -0.57 -1.60
CA ASP A 75 23.44 -1.18 -2.70
C ASP A 75 23.42 -0.26 -3.91
N MET A 76 24.61 0.21 -4.30
CA MET A 76 24.83 0.99 -5.51
C MET A 76 25.58 0.08 -6.48
N ALA A 77 24.85 -0.46 -7.45
CA ALA A 77 25.40 -1.23 -8.56
C ALA A 77 26.28 -0.37 -9.48
#